data_AF-A0A5K1DVH9-F1
#
_entry.id   AF-A0A5K1DVH9-F1
#
_cell.length_a   1.000
_cell.length_b   1.000
_cell.length_c   1.000
_cell.angle_alpha   90.00
_cell.angle_beta   90.00
_cell.angle_gamma   90.00
#
_symmetry.space_group_name_H-M   'P 1'
#
loop_
_entity.id
_entity.type
_entity.pdbx_description
1 polymer ?
#
loop_
_entity_poly.entity_id
_entity_poly.type
_entity_poly.pdbx_seq_one_letter_code
_entity_poly.pdbx_strand_id
1 'polypeptide(L)'
;SLNVACGRSDSFTDSDGTSWTGDGTFATLGVPAVVNDTAGLPESLTHLRWFITRTCYYFDQITVGSSVNVTTNFYYGNFDGKDSPPQFQVQYDGNPEMTISTGSETVTYSLTYKALSATVNICFGVPIDDFTNTAFVNTIQVEGSGVNSVLLNSASNTALVISGKKKKGKAIIAVPVVIVIFLVVAGVTVFLLVSRQRNMARLAIQQGAYQ
;
A
#
# COMPACT_ATOMS: atom_id res chain seq x y z
N SER A 1 5.25 3.26 -19.01
CA SER A 1 5.41 2.78 -17.63
C SER A 1 4.70 1.46 -17.50
N LEU A 2 5.15 0.62 -16.58
CA LEU A 2 4.47 -0.63 -16.23
C LEU A 2 4.11 -0.55 -14.74
N ASN A 3 2.84 -0.79 -14.41
CA ASN A 3 2.35 -0.81 -13.04
C ASN A 3 1.87 -2.23 -12.70
N VAL A 4 2.49 -2.83 -11.70
CA VAL A 4 2.22 -4.20 -11.26
C VAL A 4 1.55 -4.17 -9.89
N ALA A 5 0.35 -4.74 -9.81
CA ALA A 5 -0.38 -4.99 -8.57
C ALA A 5 -0.06 -6.42 -8.09
N CYS A 6 0.65 -6.51 -6.98
CA CYS A 6 1.21 -7.76 -6.49
C CYS A 6 0.16 -8.55 -5.70
N GLY A 7 0.15 -9.87 -5.86
CA GLY A 7 -0.84 -10.75 -5.23
C GLY A 7 -2.14 -10.91 -6.02
N ARG A 8 -2.23 -10.34 -7.23
CA ARG A 8 -3.39 -10.44 -8.13
C ARG A 8 -3.02 -11.12 -9.44
N SER A 9 -4.02 -11.70 -10.11
CA SER A 9 -3.89 -12.31 -11.44
C SER A 9 -4.53 -11.49 -12.56
N ASP A 10 -5.43 -10.58 -12.21
CA ASP A 10 -6.23 -9.78 -13.12
C ASP A 10 -5.68 -8.36 -13.32
N SER A 11 -6.07 -7.72 -14.42
CA SER A 11 -5.79 -6.31 -14.68
C SER A 11 -6.99 -5.45 -14.29
N PHE A 12 -6.74 -4.26 -13.76
CA PHE A 12 -7.78 -3.30 -13.36
C PHE A 12 -7.27 -1.86 -13.49
N THR A 13 -8.17 -0.90 -13.30
CA THR A 13 -7.83 0.53 -13.29
C THR A 13 -8.30 1.13 -11.97
N ASP A 14 -7.39 1.74 -11.22
CA ASP A 14 -7.71 2.43 -9.97
C ASP A 14 -8.57 3.67 -10.23
N SER A 15 -9.20 4.20 -9.17
CA SER A 15 -10.04 5.40 -9.25
C SER A 15 -9.30 6.66 -9.73
N ASP A 16 -7.98 6.69 -9.63
CA ASP A 16 -7.13 7.77 -10.13
C ASP A 16 -6.78 7.64 -11.62
N GLY A 17 -7.27 6.59 -12.30
CA GLY A 17 -7.01 6.29 -13.70
C GLY A 17 -5.76 5.44 -13.95
N THR A 18 -5.01 5.05 -12.90
CA THR A 18 -3.82 4.21 -13.05
C THR A 18 -4.22 2.80 -13.45
N SER A 19 -3.73 2.35 -14.60
CA SER A 19 -3.94 0.96 -15.06
C SER A 19 -2.88 0.04 -14.47
N TRP A 20 -3.33 -1.06 -13.88
CA TRP A 20 -2.53 -2.06 -13.18
C TRP A 20 -2.66 -3.42 -13.85
N THR A 21 -1.55 -4.16 -13.93
CA THR A 21 -1.56 -5.59 -14.25
C THR A 21 -1.26 -6.41 -13.01
N GLY A 22 -1.97 -7.51 -12.80
CA GLY A 22 -1.63 -8.48 -11.77
C GLY A 22 -0.24 -9.08 -11.96
N ASP A 23 0.37 -9.53 -10.87
CA ASP A 23 1.72 -10.11 -10.87
C ASP A 23 1.77 -11.62 -11.10
N GLY A 24 0.63 -12.27 -11.29
CA GLY A 24 0.54 -13.73 -11.47
C GLY A 24 1.41 -14.27 -12.62
N THR A 25 1.73 -13.45 -13.63
CA THR A 25 2.63 -13.81 -14.74
C THR A 25 4.10 -13.44 -14.50
N PHE A 26 4.41 -12.71 -13.43
CA PHE A 26 5.77 -12.20 -13.13
C PHE A 26 6.40 -12.87 -11.92
N ALA A 27 5.58 -13.27 -10.95
CA ALA A 27 6.03 -13.91 -9.72
C ALA A 27 5.85 -15.42 -9.79
N THR A 28 6.97 -16.14 -9.92
CA THR A 28 6.99 -17.62 -9.84
C THR A 28 7.06 -18.14 -8.41
N LEU A 29 7.36 -17.25 -7.44
CA LEU A 29 7.54 -17.55 -6.02
C LEU A 29 6.79 -16.53 -5.16
N GLY A 30 6.62 -16.87 -3.88
CA GLY A 30 5.84 -16.07 -2.93
C GLY A 30 4.35 -16.36 -2.96
N VAL A 31 3.65 -15.95 -1.92
CA VAL A 31 2.23 -16.27 -1.69
C VAL A 31 1.40 -14.99 -1.80
N PRO A 32 0.33 -14.98 -2.61
CA PRO A 32 -0.59 -13.85 -2.66
C PRO A 32 -1.42 -13.77 -1.37
N ALA A 33 -1.73 -12.57 -0.90
CA ALA A 33 -2.61 -12.33 0.24
C ALA A 33 -3.44 -11.05 0.05
N VAL A 34 -4.53 -10.98 0.80
CA VAL A 34 -5.39 -9.80 0.90
C VAL A 34 -5.15 -9.18 2.27
N VAL A 35 -5.13 -7.85 2.34
CA VAL A 35 -5.05 -7.14 3.62
C VAL A 35 -6.37 -7.22 4.39
N ASN A 36 -6.33 -7.16 5.72
CA ASN A 36 -7.52 -7.37 6.55
C ASN A 36 -8.54 -6.22 6.43
N ASP A 37 -8.08 -4.99 6.26
CA ASP A 37 -8.94 -3.81 6.06
C ASP A 37 -8.61 -3.13 4.73
N THR A 38 -9.57 -3.17 3.80
CA THR A 38 -9.47 -2.55 2.48
C THR A 38 -10.22 -1.22 2.39
N ALA A 39 -10.89 -0.78 3.47
CA ALA A 39 -11.76 0.39 3.42
C ALA A 39 -10.94 1.67 3.18
N GLY A 40 -11.30 2.40 2.11
CA GLY A 40 -10.64 3.65 1.75
C GLY A 40 -9.24 3.48 1.12
N LEU A 41 -8.80 2.25 0.85
CA LEU A 41 -7.58 1.99 0.11
C LEU A 41 -7.84 2.00 -1.41
N PRO A 42 -6.88 2.49 -2.22
CA PRO A 42 -6.83 2.17 -3.64
C PRO A 42 -6.86 0.64 -3.84
N GLU A 43 -7.48 0.17 -4.92
CA GLU A 43 -7.58 -1.26 -5.21
C GLU A 43 -6.19 -1.89 -5.34
N SER A 44 -5.21 -1.13 -5.84
CA SER A 44 -3.81 -1.56 -5.92
C SER A 44 -3.10 -1.82 -4.60
N LEU A 45 -3.63 -1.36 -3.46
CA LEU A 45 -3.08 -1.64 -2.13
C LEU A 45 -3.86 -2.71 -1.35
N THR A 46 -4.95 -3.23 -1.90
CA THR A 46 -5.80 -4.24 -1.23
C THR A 46 -5.20 -5.64 -1.21
N HIS A 47 -4.23 -5.89 -2.09
CA HIS A 47 -3.52 -7.15 -2.20
C HIS A 47 -2.02 -6.93 -2.03
N LEU A 48 -1.32 -8.01 -1.69
CA LEU A 48 0.13 -8.07 -1.68
C LEU A 48 0.61 -9.47 -2.03
N ARG A 49 1.90 -9.56 -2.37
CA ARG A 49 2.61 -10.83 -2.38
C ARG A 49 3.68 -10.83 -1.31
N TRP A 50 3.76 -11.92 -0.55
CA TRP A 50 4.74 -12.09 0.51
C TRP A 50 5.71 -13.24 0.26
N PHE A 51 6.90 -13.14 0.85
CA PHE A 51 8.05 -14.00 0.60
C PHE A 51 8.79 -14.33 1.91
N ILE A 52 9.18 -15.58 2.06
CA ILE A 52 10.06 -16.09 3.14
C ILE A 52 11.49 -16.36 2.67
N THR A 53 11.71 -16.31 1.36
CA THR A 53 13.01 -16.44 0.72
C THR A 53 13.24 -15.27 -0.21
N ARG A 54 14.51 -14.92 -0.45
CA ARG A 54 14.84 -13.85 -1.40
C ARG A 54 14.17 -14.14 -2.75
N THR A 55 13.35 -13.22 -3.21
CA THR A 55 12.59 -13.34 -4.46
C THR A 55 12.74 -12.04 -5.25
N CYS A 56 12.98 -12.14 -6.55
CA CYS A 56 13.22 -10.99 -7.41
C CYS A 56 12.19 -10.92 -8.54
N TYR A 57 11.74 -9.70 -8.82
CA TYR A 57 11.02 -9.36 -10.04
C TYR A 57 12.01 -8.89 -11.09
N TYR A 58 11.76 -9.24 -12.34
CA TYR A 58 12.60 -8.86 -13.49
C TYR A 58 11.74 -8.11 -14.51
N PHE A 59 12.29 -7.00 -15.02
CA PHE A 59 11.65 -6.10 -15.98
C PHE A 59 12.60 -5.89 -17.15
N ASP A 60 12.18 -6.27 -18.35
CA ASP A 60 13.03 -6.29 -19.54
C ASP A 60 12.75 -5.11 -20.48
N GLN A 61 13.49 -5.10 -21.58
CA GLN A 61 13.39 -4.12 -22.67
C GLN A 61 13.68 -2.67 -22.21
N ILE A 62 14.37 -2.53 -21.09
CA ILE A 62 14.86 -1.25 -20.62
C ILE A 62 15.94 -0.74 -21.59
N THR A 63 15.82 0.52 -22.02
CA THR A 63 16.86 1.12 -22.85
C THR A 63 18.12 1.34 -22.01
N VAL A 64 19.22 0.65 -22.35
CA VAL A 64 20.52 0.81 -21.68
C VAL A 64 20.97 2.28 -21.71
N GLY A 65 21.46 2.79 -20.59
CA GLY A 65 21.89 4.18 -20.41
C GLY A 65 20.75 5.17 -20.15
N SER A 66 19.48 4.75 -20.28
CA SER A 66 18.34 5.60 -19.93
C SER A 66 18.16 5.73 -18.42
N SER A 67 17.43 6.78 -18.01
CA SER A 67 17.00 6.94 -16.62
C SER A 67 15.77 6.08 -16.38
N VAL A 68 15.80 5.27 -15.33
CA VAL A 68 14.68 4.45 -14.86
C VAL A 68 14.25 4.92 -13.48
N ASN A 69 12.95 5.06 -13.28
CA ASN A 69 12.35 5.30 -11.98
C ASN A 69 11.58 4.03 -11.55
N VAL A 70 11.88 3.53 -10.36
CA VAL A 70 11.18 2.42 -9.74
C VAL A 70 10.49 2.92 -8.49
N THR A 71 9.18 2.70 -8.39
CA THR A 71 8.40 3.00 -7.18
C THR A 71 7.76 1.74 -6.64
N THR A 72 7.95 1.47 -5.36
CA THR A 72 7.32 0.33 -4.66
C THR A 72 6.52 0.82 -3.46
N ASN A 73 5.36 0.21 -3.23
CA ASN A 73 4.51 0.52 -2.08
C ASN A 73 4.34 -0.70 -1.17
N PHE A 74 4.38 -0.41 0.14
CA PHE A 74 4.29 -1.38 1.22
C PHE A 74 3.22 -0.95 2.22
N TYR A 75 2.06 -1.56 2.14
CA TYR A 75 0.96 -1.46 3.10
C TYR A 75 0.74 -2.83 3.73
N TYR A 76 1.11 -2.96 5.02
CA TYR A 76 1.05 -4.24 5.73
C TYR A 76 -0.37 -4.74 5.92
N GLY A 77 -1.29 -3.85 6.34
CA GLY A 77 -2.71 -4.15 6.48
C GLY A 77 -3.04 -5.40 7.31
N ASN A 78 -2.12 -5.82 8.19
CA ASN A 78 -2.21 -7.02 9.01
C ASN A 78 -2.58 -8.31 8.23
N PHE A 79 -2.09 -8.48 7.01
CA PHE A 79 -2.45 -9.61 6.14
C PHE A 79 -2.19 -11.00 6.76
N ASP A 80 -1.29 -11.11 7.73
CA ASP A 80 -0.93 -12.35 8.43
C ASP A 80 -1.51 -12.46 9.84
N GLY A 81 -2.32 -11.48 10.27
CA GLY A 81 -3.02 -11.50 11.56
C GLY A 81 -2.13 -11.35 12.79
N LYS A 82 -0.85 -10.96 12.64
CA LYS A 82 0.10 -10.85 13.75
C LYS A 82 0.11 -9.49 14.45
N ASP A 83 -0.48 -8.47 13.85
CA ASP A 83 -0.40 -7.07 14.30
C ASP A 83 1.04 -6.59 14.54
N SER A 84 2.00 -7.18 13.81
CA SER A 84 3.43 -6.94 13.95
C SER A 84 4.03 -6.70 12.57
N PRO A 85 4.03 -5.44 12.09
CA PRO A 85 4.53 -5.10 10.76
C PRO A 85 6.01 -5.50 10.60
N PRO A 86 6.39 -6.26 9.56
CA PRO A 86 7.75 -6.76 9.41
C PRO A 86 8.74 -5.68 8.97
N GLN A 87 10.02 -5.96 9.20
CA GLN A 87 11.14 -5.23 8.63
C GLN A 87 11.97 -6.15 7.75
N PHE A 88 12.21 -5.77 6.50
CA PHE A 88 12.88 -6.62 5.52
C PHE A 88 13.81 -5.83 4.60
N GLN A 89 14.54 -6.52 3.73
CA GLN A 89 15.52 -5.93 2.82
C GLN A 89 14.96 -5.88 1.40
N VAL A 90 15.25 -4.78 0.71
CA VAL A 90 14.99 -4.63 -0.73
C VAL A 90 16.26 -4.20 -1.44
N GLN A 91 16.53 -4.80 -2.59
CA GLN A 91 17.60 -4.42 -3.51
C GLN A 91 17.01 -4.04 -4.85
N TYR A 92 17.39 -2.86 -5.35
CA TYR A 92 16.97 -2.34 -6.65
C TYR A 92 18.13 -2.39 -7.64
N ASP A 93 18.02 -3.22 -8.67
CA ASP A 93 18.98 -3.37 -9.76
C ASP A 93 20.44 -3.50 -9.25
N GLY A 94 20.61 -4.46 -8.34
CA GLY A 94 21.85 -4.79 -7.63
C GLY A 94 22.52 -3.66 -6.84
N ASN A 95 21.81 -2.58 -6.53
CA ASN A 95 22.25 -1.60 -5.54
C ASN A 95 22.35 -2.20 -4.13
N PRO A 96 23.09 -1.54 -3.20
CA PRO A 96 23.11 -1.96 -1.80
C PRO A 96 21.69 -2.13 -1.25
N GLU A 97 21.51 -3.19 -0.47
CA GLU A 97 20.24 -3.48 0.16
C GLU A 97 19.81 -2.35 1.09
N MET A 98 18.52 -2.08 1.08
CA MET A 98 17.90 -1.07 1.92
C MET A 98 16.84 -1.70 2.79
N THR A 99 16.90 -1.35 4.07
CA THR A 99 15.94 -1.83 5.07
C THR A 99 14.61 -1.08 4.94
N ILE A 100 13.54 -1.84 4.76
CA ILE A 100 12.16 -1.36 4.73
C ILE A 100 11.54 -1.63 6.10
N SER A 101 11.27 -0.55 6.84
CA SER A 101 10.46 -0.62 8.07
C SER A 101 9.00 -0.30 7.74
N THR A 102 8.13 -1.29 7.85
CA THR A 102 6.69 -1.13 7.61
C THR A 102 5.95 -0.72 8.89
N GLY A 103 4.65 -0.43 8.77
CA GLY A 103 3.81 0.05 9.87
C GLY A 103 2.34 -0.03 9.50
N SER A 104 1.50 0.73 10.20
CA SER A 104 0.08 0.88 9.89
C SER A 104 -0.20 1.74 8.64
N GLU A 105 0.76 2.56 8.25
CA GLU A 105 0.70 3.44 7.09
C GLU A 105 1.42 2.84 5.88
N THR A 106 0.96 3.20 4.68
CA THR A 106 1.67 2.84 3.44
C THR A 106 3.04 3.47 3.42
N VAL A 107 4.07 2.69 3.17
CA VAL A 107 5.44 3.18 2.94
C VAL A 107 5.73 3.09 1.45
N THR A 108 6.09 4.22 0.86
CA THR A 108 6.47 4.33 -0.56
C THR A 108 7.96 4.62 -0.66
N TYR A 109 8.66 3.83 -1.47
CA TYR A 109 10.02 4.10 -1.88
C TYR A 109 10.07 4.32 -3.38
N SER A 110 10.70 5.41 -3.80
CA SER A 110 10.97 5.71 -5.22
C SER A 110 12.47 5.89 -5.41
N LEU A 111 13.05 5.15 -6.34
CA LEU A 111 14.47 5.20 -6.69
C LEU A 111 14.61 5.49 -8.18
N THR A 112 15.41 6.49 -8.51
CA THR A 112 15.77 6.81 -9.89
C THR A 112 17.25 6.53 -10.11
N TYR A 113 17.57 5.79 -11.17
CA TYR A 113 18.94 5.40 -11.50
C TYR A 113 19.15 5.27 -13.01
N LYS A 114 20.41 5.21 -13.45
CA LYS A 114 20.72 4.87 -14.84
C LYS A 114 20.71 3.36 -15.04
N ALA A 115 19.95 2.87 -16.01
CA ALA A 115 19.95 1.47 -16.39
C ALA A 115 21.29 1.08 -17.03
N LEU A 116 21.98 0.10 -16.46
CA LEU A 116 23.22 -0.43 -17.02
C LEU A 116 23.01 -1.67 -17.88
N SER A 117 21.80 -2.24 -17.85
CA SER A 117 21.42 -3.38 -18.67
C SER A 117 20.01 -3.21 -19.22
N ALA A 118 19.61 -4.12 -20.13
CA ALA A 118 18.26 -4.16 -20.67
C ALA A 118 17.23 -4.73 -19.69
N THR A 119 17.69 -5.22 -18.53
CA THR A 119 16.89 -5.81 -17.48
C THR A 119 17.11 -5.04 -16.17
N VAL A 120 16.01 -4.74 -15.50
CA VAL A 120 15.98 -4.21 -14.13
C VAL A 120 15.44 -5.29 -13.22
N ASN A 121 16.12 -5.54 -12.10
CA ASN A 121 15.62 -6.45 -11.07
C ASN A 121 15.25 -5.72 -9.77
N ILE A 122 14.26 -6.26 -9.05
CA ILE A 122 13.89 -5.77 -7.72
C ILE A 122 13.73 -6.98 -6.82
N CYS A 123 14.65 -7.13 -5.87
CA CYS A 123 14.72 -8.27 -4.98
C CYS A 123 14.21 -7.92 -3.59
N PHE A 124 13.32 -8.75 -3.07
CA PHE A 124 12.76 -8.69 -1.72
C PHE A 124 13.30 -9.87 -0.93
N GLY A 125 13.83 -9.62 0.27
CA GLY A 125 14.40 -10.68 1.10
C GLY A 125 14.20 -10.40 2.57
N VAL A 126 14.09 -11.47 3.35
CA VAL A 126 14.17 -11.42 4.80
C VAL A 126 15.64 -11.36 5.24
N PRO A 127 15.96 -10.78 6.40
CA PRO A 127 17.32 -10.86 6.95
C PRO A 127 17.80 -12.31 7.04
N ILE A 128 19.10 -12.54 6.80
CA ILE A 128 19.72 -13.88 6.64
C ILE A 128 19.46 -14.84 7.82
N ASP A 129 19.14 -14.31 9.00
CA ASP A 129 18.93 -15.08 10.23
C ASP A 129 17.50 -14.98 10.80
N ASP A 130 16.54 -14.43 10.04
CA ASP A 130 15.17 -14.20 10.51
C ASP A 130 14.12 -14.92 9.64
N PHE A 131 14.06 -16.24 9.81
CA PHE A 131 13.14 -17.11 9.06
C PHE A 131 11.68 -17.01 9.49
N THR A 132 11.38 -16.26 10.56
CA THR A 132 10.00 -16.01 11.02
C THR A 132 9.41 -14.73 10.44
N ASN A 133 10.28 -13.90 9.87
CA ASN A 133 9.94 -12.65 9.24
C ASN A 133 9.54 -12.89 7.78
N THR A 134 8.99 -11.86 7.16
CA THR A 134 8.38 -11.97 5.84
C THR A 134 8.55 -10.64 5.11
N ALA A 135 9.10 -10.72 3.90
CA ALA A 135 9.10 -9.59 2.99
C ALA A 135 7.78 -9.56 2.22
N PHE A 136 7.30 -8.38 1.85
CA PHE A 136 6.12 -8.27 1.00
C PHE A 136 6.18 -7.04 0.12
N VAL A 137 5.32 -6.99 -0.90
CA VAL A 137 5.10 -5.83 -1.75
C VAL A 137 3.65 -5.78 -2.21
N ASN A 138 3.05 -4.59 -2.22
CA ASN A 138 1.71 -4.38 -2.77
C ASN A 138 1.78 -3.97 -4.23
N THR A 139 2.67 -3.02 -4.55
CA THR A 139 2.81 -2.54 -5.93
C THR A 139 4.24 -2.27 -6.34
N ILE A 140 4.51 -2.47 -7.62
CA ILE A 140 5.78 -2.14 -8.28
C ILE A 140 5.46 -1.34 -9.53
N GLN A 141 6.03 -0.15 -9.66
CA GLN A 141 5.91 0.70 -10.83
C GLN A 141 7.29 0.92 -11.43
N VAL A 142 7.42 0.69 -12.73
CA VAL A 142 8.67 0.90 -13.47
C VAL A 142 8.40 1.89 -14.60
N GLU A 143 9.13 2.99 -14.58
CA GLU A 143 9.06 4.05 -15.57
C GLU A 143 10.42 4.21 -16.24
N GLY A 144 10.47 4.05 -17.56
CA GLY A 144 11.68 4.15 -18.37
C GLY A 144 11.36 4.01 -19.86
N SER A 145 12.35 4.22 -20.71
CA SER A 145 12.20 4.02 -22.16
C SER A 145 12.25 2.53 -22.49
N GLY A 146 11.20 2.00 -23.14
CA GLY A 146 11.14 0.62 -23.64
C GLY A 146 10.56 -0.43 -22.68
N VAL A 147 10.05 -0.05 -21.50
CA VAL A 147 9.60 -1.00 -20.46
C VAL A 147 8.52 -1.96 -21.00
N ASN A 148 8.85 -3.25 -21.04
CA ASN A 148 7.93 -4.37 -21.23
C ASN A 148 8.25 -5.48 -20.23
N SER A 149 7.24 -6.24 -19.83
CA SER A 149 7.45 -7.39 -18.94
C SER A 149 7.70 -8.66 -19.74
N VAL A 150 8.83 -9.33 -19.51
CA VAL A 150 9.13 -10.66 -20.07
C VAL A 150 9.72 -11.52 -18.95
N LEU A 151 9.42 -12.82 -18.95
CA LEU A 151 10.01 -13.80 -18.04
C LEU A 151 11.42 -14.14 -18.55
N LEU A 152 12.47 -13.61 -17.92
CA LEU A 152 13.85 -14.05 -18.20
C LEU A 152 14.65 -14.28 -16.92
N ASN A 153 15.48 -15.32 -16.98
CA ASN A 153 16.46 -15.68 -15.97
C ASN A 153 17.76 -14.91 -16.24
N SER A 154 18.22 -14.18 -15.22
CA SER A 154 19.54 -13.54 -15.08
C SER A 154 19.75 -12.14 -15.68
N ALA A 155 20.18 -11.22 -14.82
CA ALA A 155 21.42 -10.44 -14.94
C ALA A 155 21.73 -9.79 -13.58
N SER A 156 22.99 -9.89 -13.13
CA SER A 156 23.50 -9.15 -11.97
C SER A 156 24.08 -7.84 -12.48
N ASN A 157 23.42 -6.72 -12.19
CA ASN A 157 23.90 -5.39 -12.54
C ASN A 157 23.91 -4.52 -11.29
N THR A 158 24.79 -3.54 -11.20
CA THR A 158 24.77 -2.54 -10.12
C THR A 158 24.51 -1.18 -10.76
N ALA A 159 23.28 -0.67 -10.69
CA ALA A 159 22.93 0.60 -11.31
C ALA A 159 23.44 1.83 -10.53
N LEU A 160 23.67 2.95 -11.22
CA LEU A 160 24.05 4.21 -10.58
C LEU A 160 22.81 4.97 -10.08
N VAL A 161 22.63 5.05 -8.76
CA VAL A 161 21.55 5.83 -8.13
C VAL A 161 21.72 7.32 -8.37
N ILE A 162 20.69 7.94 -8.96
CA ILE A 162 20.59 9.39 -9.17
C ILE A 162 19.84 10.03 -8.00
N SER A 163 18.75 9.42 -7.52
CA SER A 163 18.01 9.92 -6.37
C SER A 163 17.12 8.84 -5.74
N GLY A 164 16.83 8.99 -4.44
CA GLY A 164 15.89 8.14 -3.70
C GLY A 164 14.97 8.98 -2.82
N LYS A 165 13.69 8.63 -2.76
CA LYS A 165 12.68 9.27 -1.91
C LYS A 165 11.94 8.22 -1.11
N LYS A 166 11.75 8.48 0.19
CA LYS A 166 10.87 7.73 1.07
C LYS A 166 9.68 8.61 1.45
N LYS A 167 8.47 8.09 1.34
CA LYS A 167 7.24 8.75 1.81
C LYS A 167 6.44 7.78 2.68
N LYS A 168 5.77 8.32 3.71
CA LYS A 168 4.73 7.61 4.46
C LYS A 168 3.38 8.21 4.07
N GLY A 169 2.44 7.38 3.64
CA GLY A 169 1.08 7.78 3.29
C GLY A 169 0.20 7.74 4.53
N LYS A 170 -0.54 8.82 4.78
CA LYS A 170 -1.49 8.88 5.90
C LYS A 170 -2.72 8.04 5.55
N ALA A 171 -3.12 7.10 6.42
CA ALA A 171 -4.38 6.39 6.24
C ALA A 171 -5.54 7.41 6.23
N ILE A 172 -6.29 7.48 5.13
CA ILE A 172 -7.53 8.26 5.08
C ILE A 172 -8.58 7.39 5.75
N ILE A 173 -8.91 7.69 7.01
CA ILE A 173 -10.08 7.09 7.65
C ILE A 173 -11.30 7.59 6.90
N ALA A 174 -11.79 6.81 5.94
CA ALA A 174 -13.11 7.03 5.37
C ALA A 174 -14.13 6.75 6.47
N VAL A 175 -14.52 7.78 7.23
CA VAL A 175 -15.63 7.66 8.16
C VAL A 175 -16.85 7.31 7.30
N PRO A 176 -17.43 6.10 7.44
CA PRO A 176 -18.58 5.72 6.63
C PRO A 176 -19.66 6.78 6.81
N VAL A 177 -20.27 7.22 5.71
CA VAL A 177 -21.37 8.21 5.75
C VAL A 177 -22.47 7.75 6.73
N VAL A 178 -22.64 6.44 6.89
CA VAL A 178 -23.54 5.82 7.88
C VAL A 178 -23.19 6.19 9.33
N ILE A 179 -21.91 6.22 9.71
CA ILE A 179 -21.47 6.61 11.06
C ILE A 179 -21.73 8.10 11.31
N VAL A 180 -21.45 8.94 10.31
CA VAL A 180 -21.73 10.38 10.39
C VAL A 180 -23.23 10.64 10.56
N ILE A 181 -24.07 9.97 9.76
CA ILE A 181 -25.53 10.05 9.88
C ILE A 181 -25.99 9.59 11.27
N PHE A 182 -25.46 8.47 11.77
CA PHE A 182 -25.85 7.93 13.07
C PHE A 182 -25.54 8.90 14.22
N LEU A 183 -24.35 9.52 14.20
CA LEU A 183 -23.96 10.53 15.19
C LEU A 183 -24.84 11.79 15.11
N VAL A 184 -25.19 12.24 13.91
CA VAL A 184 -26.09 13.40 13.71
C VAL A 184 -27.50 13.09 14.23
N VAL A 185 -28.06 11.92 13.89
CA VAL A 185 -29.39 11.49 14.35
C VAL A 185 -29.43 11.35 15.87
N ALA A 186 -28.40 10.75 16.48
CA ALA A 186 -28.28 10.65 17.93
C ALA A 186 -28.25 12.05 18.59
N GLY A 187 -27.46 12.98 18.05
CA GLY A 187 -27.37 14.35 18.54
C GLY A 187 -28.71 15.11 18.48
N VAL A 188 -29.44 15.01 17.36
CA VAL A 188 -30.77 15.62 17.21
C VAL A 188 -31.76 15.04 18.20
N THR A 189 -31.74 13.73 18.40
CA THR A 189 -32.65 13.05 19.34
C THR A 189 -32.42 13.51 20.78
N VAL A 190 -31.17 13.62 21.21
CA VAL A 190 -30.81 14.13 22.54
C VAL A 190 -31.23 15.59 22.69
N PHE A 191 -31.01 16.43 21.67
CA PHE A 191 -31.41 17.84 21.70
C PHE A 191 -32.94 18.00 21.87
N LEU A 192 -33.72 17.22 21.13
CA LEU A 192 -35.19 17.25 21.23
C LEU A 192 -35.68 16.78 22.62
N LEU A 193 -35.06 15.75 23.20
CA LEU A 193 -35.39 15.28 24.53
C LEU A 193 -35.09 16.33 25.61
N VAL A 194 -33.93 16.99 25.53
CA VAL A 194 -33.55 18.07 26.46
C VAL A 194 -34.47 19.27 26.30
N SER A 195 -34.83 19.65 25.07
CA SER A 195 -35.78 20.73 24.79
C SER A 195 -37.16 20.42 25.39
N ARG A 196 -37.63 19.18 25.23
CA ARG A 196 -38.89 18.71 25.82
C ARG A 196 -38.86 18.79 27.35
N GLN A 197 -37.79 18.32 27.99
CA GLN A 197 -37.63 18.39 29.45
C GLN A 197 -37.63 19.84 29.95
N ARG A 198 -36.92 20.75 29.26
CA ARG A 198 -36.91 22.19 29.61
C ARG A 198 -38.28 22.83 29.46
N ASN A 199 -39.03 22.50 28.42
CA ASN A 199 -40.37 23.03 28.22
C ASN A 199 -41.35 22.52 29.29
N MET A 200 -41.27 21.24 29.66
CA MET A 200 -42.08 20.68 30.75
C MET A 200 -41.74 21.32 32.10
N ALA A 201 -40.45 21.56 32.38
CA ALA A 201 -40.02 22.25 33.59
C ALA A 201 -40.53 23.70 33.64
N ARG A 202 -40.53 24.42 32.51
CA ARG A 202 -41.09 25.79 32.42
C ARG A 202 -42.60 25.80 32.67
N LEU A 203 -43.33 24.85 32.12
CA LEU A 203 -44.79 24.71 32.33
C LEU A 203 -45.12 24.39 33.79
N ALA A 204 -44.35 23.50 34.44
CA ALA A 204 -44.52 23.18 35.86
C ALA A 204 -44.27 24.39 36.77
N ILE A 205 -43.27 25.23 36.46
CA ILE A 205 -42.99 26.47 37.21
C ILE A 205 -44.11 27.49 37.02
N GLN A 206 -44.68 27.63 35.82
CA GLN A 206 -45.81 28.53 35.57
C GLN A 206 -47.09 28.11 36.30
N GLN A 207 -47.36 26.81 36.43
CA GLN A 207 -48.51 26.30 37.17
C GLN A 207 -48.34 26.41 38.69
N GLY A 208 -47.13 26.27 39.21
CA GLY A 208 -46.82 26.46 40.64
C GLY A 208 -46.83 27.90 41.12
N ALA A 209 -46.79 28.89 40.22
CA ALA A 209 -46.87 30.32 40.55
C ALA A 209 -48.33 30.86 40.60
N TYR A 210 -49.33 30.02 40.34
CA TYR A 210 -50.76 30.37 40.28
C TYR A 210 -51.60 29.70 41.40
N GLN A 211 -50.96 29.08 42.39
CA GLN A 211 -51.57 28.62 43.65
C GLN A 211 -51.08 29.47 44.82
#